data_AF-A0A4Y9ADG0-F1
#
_entry.id   AF-A0A4Y9ADG0-F1
#
_cell.length_a   1.000
_cell.length_b   1.000
_cell.length_c   1.000
_cell.angle_alpha   90.00
_cell.angle_beta   90.00
_cell.angle_gamma   90.00
#
_symmetry.space_group_name_H-M   'P 1'
#
loop_
_entity.id
_entity.type
_entity.pdbx_description
1 polymer ?
#
loop_
_entity_poly.entity_id
_entity_poly.type
_entity_poly.pdbx_seq_one_letter_code
_entity_poly.pdbx_strand_id
1 'polypeptide(L)' 'MWKGMKSVMVFDPKDSQVETDRKWREWMQHKSAVGDKYVPTAAETRKYLHELENRKQRHA' A
#
# COMPACT_ATOMS: atom_id res chain seq x y z
N MET A 1 -12.02 -11.12 -0.64
CA MET A 1 -10.85 -10.59 0.10
C MET A 1 -10.63 -11.45 1.33
N TRP A 2 -9.42 -11.97 1.53
CA TRP A 2 -9.09 -12.77 2.72
C TRP A 2 -8.97 -11.84 3.95
N LYS A 3 -9.39 -12.34 5.13
CA LYS A 3 -9.33 -11.58 6.39
C LYS A 3 -7.89 -11.13 6.68
N GLY A 4 -7.68 -9.81 6.77
CA GLY A 4 -6.40 -9.22 7.16
C GLY A 4 -5.54 -8.69 6.00
N MET A 5 -5.92 -8.90 4.74
CA MET A 5 -5.16 -8.41 3.58
C MET A 5 -5.62 -7.02 3.14
N LYS A 6 -4.66 -6.12 2.92
CA LYS A 6 -4.88 -4.77 2.37
C LYS A 6 -4.23 -4.66 1.00
N SER A 7 -4.91 -3.98 0.08
CA SER A 7 -4.35 -3.65 -1.23
C SER A 7 -4.49 -2.16 -1.47
N VAL A 8 -3.53 -1.59 -2.19
CA VAL A 8 -3.48 -0.17 -2.52
C VAL A 8 -3.63 -0.01 -4.03
N MET A 9 -4.52 0.88 -4.44
CA MET A 9 -4.65 1.34 -5.82
C MET A 9 -4.24 2.80 -5.87
N VAL A 10 -3.49 3.18 -6.91
CA VAL A 10 -3.07 4.57 -7.13
C VAL A 10 -3.94 5.14 -8.24
N PHE A 11 -4.57 6.28 -7.97
CA PHE A 11 -5.32 7.07 -8.94
C PHE A 11 -4.58 8.37 -9.22
N ASP A 12 -4.70 8.88 -10.45
CA ASP A 12 -4.26 10.24 -10.75
C ASP A 12 -5.36 11.21 -10.26
N PRO A 13 -5.04 12.31 -9.56
CA PRO A 13 -6.02 13.31 -9.17
C PRO A 13 -6.83 13.92 -10.33
N LYS A 14 -6.33 13.80 -11.56
CA LYS A 14 -6.99 14.25 -12.80
C LYS A 14 -7.88 13.18 -13.43
N ASP A 15 -7.89 11.95 -12.88
CA ASP A 15 -8.76 10.90 -13.38
C ASP A 15 -10.22 11.31 -13.25
N SER A 16 -10.98 11.12 -14.33
CA SER A 16 -12.42 11.23 -14.26
C SER A 16 -13.01 10.04 -13.49
N GLN A 17 -14.28 10.16 -13.08
CA GLN A 17 -14.99 9.05 -12.43
C GLN A 17 -15.00 7.78 -13.33
N VAL A 18 -15.17 7.97 -14.64
CA VAL A 18 -15.21 6.86 -15.61
C VAL A 18 -13.85 6.15 -15.69
N GLU A 19 -12.76 6.91 -15.69
CA GLU A 19 -11.40 6.36 -15.68
C GLU A 19 -11.08 5.63 -14.38
N THR A 20 -11.51 6.19 -13.24
CA THR A 20 -11.40 5.55 -11.92
C THR A 20 -12.13 4.20 -11.92
N ASP A 21 -13.37 4.15 -12.43
CA ASP A 21 -14.17 2.93 -12.49
C ASP A 21 -13.60 1.88 -13.46
N ARG A 22 -12.95 2.33 -14.54
CA ARG A 22 -12.25 1.45 -15.48
C ARG A 22 -11.03 0.81 -14.80
N LYS A 23 -10.17 1.62 -14.18
CA LYS A 23 -8.97 1.15 -13.45
C LYS A 23 -9.35 0.20 -12.32
N TRP A 24 -10.44 0.47 -11.61
CA TRP A 24 -10.95 -0.42 -10.57
C TRP A 24 -11.36 -1.79 -11.12
N ARG A 25 -12.09 -1.82 -12.24
CA ARG A 25 -12.50 -3.06 -12.90
C ARG A 25 -11.32 -3.87 -13.42
N GLU A 26 -10.35 -3.21 -14.06
CA GLU A 26 -9.12 -3.84 -14.53
C GLU A 26 -8.32 -4.44 -13.38
N TRP A 27 -8.19 -3.70 -12.27
CA TRP A 27 -7.50 -4.18 -11.08
C TRP A 27 -8.20 -5.38 -10.41
N MET A 28 -9.53 -5.44 -10.44
CA MET A 28 -10.28 -6.60 -9.92
C MET A 28 -10.15 -7.83 -10.83
N GLN A 29 -9.98 -7.64 -12.14
CA GLN A 29 -9.79 -8.72 -13.11
C GLN A 29 -8.38 -9.31 -13.05
N HIS A 30 -7.37 -8.47 -12.87
CA HIS A 30 -6.03 -8.94 -12.53
C HIS A 30 -6.05 -9.45 -11.09
N LYS A 31 -5.93 -10.76 -10.87
CA LYS A 31 -5.64 -11.31 -9.53
C LYS A 31 -4.36 -10.63 -9.03
N SER A 32 -4.51 -9.57 -8.24
CA SER A 32 -3.43 -8.71 -7.78
C SER A 32 -2.22 -9.55 -7.35
N ALA A 33 -1.08 -9.36 -8.01
CA ALA A 33 0.22 -9.97 -7.67
C ALA A 33 0.79 -9.44 -6.34
N VAL A 34 -0.07 -8.84 -5.51
CA VAL A 34 0.18 -8.33 -4.17
C VAL A 34 -0.63 -9.16 -3.15
N GLY A 35 -1.22 -10.28 -3.57
CA GLY A 35 -1.88 -11.24 -2.68
C GLY A 35 -0.92 -11.96 -1.73
N ASP A 36 0.38 -11.82 -1.92
CA ASP A 36 1.46 -12.39 -1.12
C ASP A 36 2.22 -11.34 -0.29
N LYS A 37 2.02 -10.04 -0.59
CA LYS A 37 2.81 -8.95 0.01
C LYS A 37 1.98 -8.20 1.04
N TYR A 38 2.33 -8.40 2.29
CA TYR A 38 1.79 -7.66 3.42
C TYR A 38 2.09 -6.15 3.27
N VAL A 39 1.05 -5.33 3.32
CA VAL A 39 1.17 -3.86 3.32
C VAL A 39 1.06 -3.38 4.77
N PRO A 40 2.12 -2.77 5.33
CA PRO A 40 2.11 -2.27 6.70
C PRO A 40 1.13 -1.10 6.85
N THR A 41 0.54 -0.99 8.03
CA THR A 41 -0.29 0.15 8.44
C THR A 41 0.57 1.38 8.73
N ALA A 42 -0.07 2.55 8.75
CA ALA A 42 0.60 3.79 9.13
C ALA A 42 1.26 3.73 10.51
N ALA A 43 0.70 2.98 11.46
CA ALA A 43 1.29 2.78 12.78
C ALA A 43 2.58 1.94 12.72
N GLU A 44 2.56 0.84 11.96
CA GLU A 44 3.73 -0.04 11.76
C GLU A 44 4.84 0.68 11.01
N THR A 45 4.50 1.45 9.97
CA THR A 45 5.47 2.28 9.24
C THR A 45 6.12 3.33 10.16
N ARG A 46 5.33 4.03 10.99
CA ARG A 46 5.87 5.02 11.94
C ARG A 46 6.82 4.38 12.96
N LYS A 47 6.45 3.21 13.50
CA LYS A 47 7.31 2.46 14.43
C LYS A 47 8.65 2.08 13.78
N TYR A 48 8.62 1.54 12.57
CA TYR A 48 9.83 1.15 11.84
C TYR A 48 10.77 2.34 11.58
N LEU A 49 10.23 3.50 11.18
CA LEU A 49 11.02 4.70 10.92
C LEU A 49 11.74 5.21 12.19
N HIS A 50 11.04 5.23 13.34
CA HIS A 50 11.65 5.59 14.62
C HIS A 50 12.75 4.61 15.04
N GLU A 51 12.53 3.30 14.86
CA GLU A 51 13.56 2.30 15.17
C GLU A 51 14.79 2.45 14.27
N LEU A 52 14.60 2.78 12.99
CA LEU A 52 15.68 3.02 12.04
C LEU A 52 16.52 4.24 12.42
N GLU A 53 15.87 5.33 12.83
CA GLU A 53 16.53 6.55 13.30
C GLU A 53 17.37 6.30 14.57
N ASN A 54 16.79 5.59 15.55
CA ASN A 54 17.50 5.21 16.78
C ASN A 54 18.71 4.29 16.52
N ARG A 55 18.63 3.40 15.53
CA ARG A 55 19.77 2.56 15.13
C ARG A 55 20.88 3.39 14.50
N LYS A 56 20.56 4.35 13.64
CA LYS A 56 21.55 5.26 13.04
C LYS A 56 22.30 6.07 14.10
N GLN A 57 21.59 6.55 15.12
CA GLN A 57 22.20 7.30 16.23
C GLN A 57 23.12 6.46 17.13
N ARG A 58 22.92 5.14 17.21
CA ARG A 58 23.79 4.24 18.00
C ARG A 58 25.08 3.83 17.30
N HIS A 59 25.17 4.05 15.99
CA HIS A 59 26.32 3.68 15.16
C HIS A 59 27.11 4.91 14.66
N ALA A 60 26.74 6.12 15.12
CA ALA A 60 27.45 7.36 14.92
C ALA A 60 28.25 7.72 16.19
#